data_AF-A0A2G2VYD0-F1
#
_entry.id   AF-A0A2G2VYD0-F1
#
_cell.length_a   1.000
_cell.length_b   1.000
_cell.length_c   1.000
_cell.angle_alpha   90.00
_cell.angle_beta   90.00
_cell.angle_gamma   90.00
#
_symmetry.space_group_name_H-M   'P 1'
#
loop_
_entity.id
_entity.type
_entity.pdbx_description
1 polymer ?
#
loop_
_entity_poly.entity_id
_entity_poly.type
_entity_poly.pdbx_seq_one_letter_code
_entity_poly.pdbx_strand_id
1 'polypeptide(L)'
;MSRLGVKSVVFHGETCLGELDTIPVKDQSFQFPNNEIRIHHISTNSERCHPLSVLQTIVAPVRCKLEPNLNSVPVGSDQSPLINLHASCFYELKTAVVLLGEEEIHLVAMPSKQKKFPCFWCYSVPFGLYSACLRMLNMRCLSIVFDLDETLIVANTMKSFEDRIEALRGWVARETDPIRLSGMSAEMKRYMEDRALLKQYSESDSVADGGKVYKAQQEEVLQLSEGQERVVRPVIRLLERNVVLTRINPENRDTSVLVRLRPAWDELRTYLTAKGRKRFEVYVCTMAERDYALEIWRLLDPGSHLINGKQLTDRVVCVKSGAKKSLLTVFQNGNCHPKLAMVIDDRLKVWEDKDQPRVHVVPAFIPYYAPQAEMANAVPVLCVARNVACDVRGRFFKEFDEGLLRKICEIFYEDEVVNLPSAPDVSNYLMSEDAGFVSSGNFAPIPEGMYGPEVAQRLHQQEGKVNMNAVPPFTSNNPDMKSGSSQLTGGTAANVPAQSMRPVQSSESIQTCLYLQLYN
;
A
#
# COMPACT_ATOMS: atom_id res chain seq x y z
N MET A 1 -33.11 24.60 26.37
CA MET A 1 -33.66 25.03 25.07
C MET A 1 -33.53 23.87 24.11
N SER A 2 -34.65 23.36 23.59
CA SER A 2 -34.66 22.34 22.55
C SER A 2 -34.08 22.92 21.25
N ARG A 3 -33.08 22.26 20.67
CA ARG A 3 -32.64 22.57 19.29
C ARG A 3 -33.76 22.10 18.36
N LEU A 4 -34.53 23.03 17.83
CA LEU A 4 -35.51 22.74 16.77
C LEU A 4 -34.74 22.21 15.55
N GLY A 5 -35.08 21.00 15.11
CA GLY A 5 -34.52 20.42 13.90
C GLY A 5 -35.01 21.13 12.64
N VAL A 6 -34.20 21.08 11.58
CA VAL A 6 -34.64 21.56 10.25
C VAL A 6 -35.39 20.43 9.56
N LYS A 7 -36.69 20.61 9.35
CA LYS A 7 -37.56 19.65 8.67
C LYS A 7 -37.03 19.36 7.25
N SER A 8 -36.90 18.09 6.89
CA SER A 8 -36.47 17.64 5.55
C SER A 8 -37.39 16.54 5.01
N VAL A 9 -37.70 16.61 3.72
CA VAL A 9 -38.56 15.63 3.02
C VAL A 9 -37.68 14.56 2.38
N VAL A 10 -38.02 13.29 2.55
CA VAL A 10 -37.21 12.15 2.08
C VAL A 10 -37.83 11.54 0.83
N PHE A 11 -37.01 11.36 -0.20
CA PHE A 11 -37.40 10.77 -1.48
C PHE A 11 -36.51 9.58 -1.84
N HIS A 12 -37.08 8.60 -2.54
CA HIS A 12 -36.33 7.54 -3.24
C HIS A 12 -36.85 7.45 -4.67
N GLY A 13 -36.02 7.84 -5.63
CA GLY A 13 -36.50 8.28 -6.95
C GLY A 13 -37.55 9.40 -6.79
N GLU A 14 -38.65 9.32 -7.54
CA GLU A 14 -39.78 10.25 -7.43
C GLU A 14 -40.74 9.94 -6.25
N THR A 15 -40.48 8.89 -5.46
CA THR A 15 -41.40 8.49 -4.38
C THR A 15 -41.05 9.21 -3.09
N CYS A 16 -41.96 10.07 -2.61
CA CYS A 16 -41.87 10.64 -1.26
C CYS A 16 -42.11 9.55 -0.22
N LEU A 17 -41.16 9.37 0.71
CA LEU A 17 -41.23 8.37 1.78
C LEU A 17 -41.80 8.96 3.09
N GLY A 18 -41.67 10.28 3.28
CA GLY A 18 -42.10 10.99 4.47
C GLY A 18 -41.16 12.14 4.84
N GLU A 19 -41.24 12.58 6.10
CA GLU A 19 -40.54 13.76 6.61
C GLU A 19 -39.73 13.41 7.87
N LEU A 20 -38.52 13.96 8.01
CA LEU A 20 -37.63 13.80 9.17
C LEU A 20 -37.10 15.16 9.63
N ASP A 21 -36.84 15.29 10.93
CA ASP A 21 -36.18 16.47 11.49
C ASP A 21 -34.66 16.28 11.49
N THR A 22 -33.96 17.20 10.82
CA THR A 22 -32.50 17.24 10.75
C THR A 22 -31.94 17.92 11.98
N ILE A 23 -31.30 17.15 12.86
CA ILE A 23 -30.68 17.60 14.10
C ILE A 23 -29.17 17.83 13.85
N PRO A 24 -28.67 19.08 14.00
CA PRO A 24 -27.26 19.37 13.80
C PRO A 24 -26.40 18.81 14.94
N VAL A 25 -25.30 18.14 14.58
CA VAL A 25 -24.24 17.79 15.53
C VAL A 25 -23.58 19.08 16.03
N LYS A 26 -22.98 19.05 17.23
CA LYS A 26 -22.27 20.22 17.80
C LYS A 26 -21.26 20.77 16.76
N ASP A 27 -21.26 22.08 16.61
CA ASP A 27 -20.32 22.88 15.81
C ASP A 27 -20.32 22.64 14.28
N GLN A 28 -21.35 22.00 13.72
CA GLN A 28 -21.55 21.89 12.26
C GLN A 28 -22.98 22.26 11.83
N SER A 29 -23.10 23.25 10.94
CA SER A 29 -24.36 23.62 10.27
C SER A 29 -24.48 22.92 8.92
N PHE A 30 -24.71 21.60 8.93
CA PHE A 30 -25.04 20.86 7.72
C PHE A 30 -26.56 20.89 7.45
N GLN A 31 -26.93 21.03 6.19
CA GLN A 31 -28.32 21.04 5.72
C GLN A 31 -28.37 20.39 4.33
N PHE A 32 -29.37 19.54 4.08
CA PHE A 32 -29.57 18.96 2.75
C PHE A 32 -30.06 20.04 1.75
N PRO A 33 -29.64 19.98 0.47
CA PRO A 33 -30.11 20.92 -0.55
C PRO A 33 -31.65 20.97 -0.60
N ASN A 34 -32.22 22.18 -0.65
CA ASN A 34 -33.67 22.43 -0.66
C ASN A 34 -34.47 21.82 0.52
N ASN A 35 -33.81 21.34 1.58
CA ASN A 35 -34.40 20.47 2.61
C ASN A 35 -34.93 19.13 2.06
N GLU A 36 -34.31 18.60 1.00
CA GLU A 36 -34.68 17.31 0.39
C GLU A 36 -33.57 16.27 0.57
N ILE A 37 -33.92 15.13 1.18
CA ILE A 37 -33.06 13.96 1.29
C ILE A 37 -33.40 13.04 0.11
N ARG A 38 -32.70 13.21 -1.01
CA ARG A 38 -32.89 12.40 -2.22
C ARG A 38 -31.97 11.18 -2.21
N ILE A 39 -32.52 10.04 -1.84
CA ILE A 39 -31.80 8.75 -1.85
C ILE A 39 -31.54 8.37 -3.31
N HIS A 40 -30.26 8.36 -3.67
CA HIS A 40 -29.79 7.96 -4.99
C HIS A 40 -29.77 6.43 -5.13
N HIS A 41 -29.28 5.74 -4.11
CA HIS A 41 -29.21 4.28 -4.09
C HIS A 41 -29.19 3.73 -2.66
N ILE A 42 -29.38 2.42 -2.53
CA ILE A 42 -29.15 1.68 -1.29
C ILE A 42 -27.79 0.97 -1.42
N SER A 43 -26.93 1.06 -0.41
CA SER A 43 -25.62 0.41 -0.42
C SER A 43 -25.74 -1.12 -0.48
N THR A 44 -24.71 -1.80 -0.94
CA THR A 44 -24.63 -3.27 -0.84
C THR A 44 -24.80 -3.74 0.60
N ASN A 45 -25.56 -4.83 0.76
CA ASN A 45 -25.79 -5.47 2.05
C ASN A 45 -24.46 -6.02 2.61
N SER A 46 -24.30 -5.96 3.94
CA SER A 46 -23.12 -6.48 4.61
C SER A 46 -23.38 -7.86 5.22
N GLU A 47 -22.48 -8.81 4.99
CA GLU A 47 -22.56 -10.16 5.58
C GLU A 47 -22.12 -10.21 7.06
N ARG A 48 -21.46 -9.14 7.55
CA ARG A 48 -20.71 -9.20 8.81
C ARG A 48 -20.53 -7.86 9.52
N CYS A 49 -20.25 -6.80 8.76
CA CYS A 49 -19.87 -5.50 9.31
C CYS A 49 -21.09 -4.57 9.39
N HIS A 50 -21.48 -4.15 10.60
CA HIS A 50 -22.48 -3.09 10.76
C HIS A 50 -22.00 -1.78 10.09
N PRO A 51 -22.84 -1.00 9.38
CA PRO A 51 -22.37 0.19 8.66
C PRO A 51 -21.57 1.18 9.52
N LEU A 52 -21.98 1.36 10.79
CA LEU A 52 -21.26 2.19 11.76
C LEU A 52 -19.80 1.74 11.99
N SER A 53 -19.49 0.44 11.90
CA SER A 53 -18.11 -0.05 12.10
C SER A 53 -17.22 0.21 10.90
N VAL A 54 -17.78 0.19 9.68
CA VAL A 54 -17.07 0.59 8.46
C VAL A 54 -16.75 2.09 8.54
N LEU A 55 -17.75 2.90 8.84
CA LEU A 55 -17.66 4.36 8.90
C LEU A 55 -16.72 4.85 10.01
N GLN A 56 -16.77 4.24 11.20
CA GLN A 56 -15.83 4.51 12.28
C GLN A 56 -14.38 4.09 11.92
N THR A 57 -14.20 3.02 11.13
CA THR A 57 -12.87 2.57 10.67
C THR A 57 -12.24 3.51 9.66
N ILE A 58 -13.04 4.16 8.83
CA ILE A 58 -12.58 5.18 7.88
C ILE A 58 -12.67 6.61 8.45
N VAL A 59 -12.99 6.76 9.74
CA VAL A 59 -13.09 8.03 10.47
C VAL A 59 -14.03 9.03 9.77
N ALA A 60 -15.14 8.52 9.25
CA ALA A 60 -16.13 9.33 8.54
C ALA A 60 -16.78 10.36 9.49
N PRO A 61 -16.85 11.66 9.14
CA PRO A 61 -17.53 12.65 9.96
C PRO A 61 -19.06 12.49 9.91
N VAL A 62 -19.70 12.56 11.07
CA VAL A 62 -21.17 12.70 11.16
C VAL A 62 -21.55 14.14 10.85
N ARG A 63 -22.36 14.33 9.81
CA ARG A 63 -22.88 15.64 9.38
C ARG A 63 -24.10 16.07 10.19
N CYS A 64 -25.05 15.15 10.36
CA CYS A 64 -26.29 15.38 11.10
C CYS A 64 -26.88 14.07 11.64
N LYS A 65 -27.85 14.20 12.55
CA LYS A 65 -28.74 13.12 12.99
C LYS A 65 -30.14 13.39 12.42
N LEU A 66 -30.92 12.35 12.13
CA LEU A 66 -32.30 12.45 11.67
C LEU A 66 -33.21 11.72 12.67
N GLU A 67 -34.32 12.35 13.05
CA GLU A 67 -35.37 11.73 13.89
C GLU A 67 -36.79 12.08 13.41
N PRO A 68 -37.83 11.37 13.89
CA PRO A 68 -39.21 11.62 13.48
C PRO A 68 -39.71 12.98 13.98
N ASN A 69 -40.49 13.68 13.16
CA ASN A 69 -41.08 14.95 13.55
C ASN A 69 -42.21 14.75 14.57
N LEU A 70 -41.98 15.18 15.82
CA LEU A 70 -42.93 15.03 16.94
C LEU A 70 -44.24 15.81 16.78
N ASN A 71 -44.31 16.78 15.86
CA ASN A 71 -45.51 17.55 15.56
C ASN A 71 -46.32 16.96 14.38
N SER A 72 -45.81 15.91 13.71
CA SER A 72 -46.58 15.16 12.72
C SER A 72 -47.54 14.21 13.44
N VAL A 73 -48.82 14.25 13.08
CA VAL A 73 -49.83 13.35 13.66
C VAL A 73 -49.49 11.92 13.23
N PRO A 74 -49.44 10.93 14.15
CA PRO A 74 -49.21 9.55 13.79
C PRO A 74 -50.40 9.03 12.97
N VAL A 75 -50.27 9.05 11.64
CA VAL A 75 -51.21 8.41 10.73
C VAL A 75 -51.10 6.92 10.95
N GLY A 76 -52.10 6.35 11.63
CA GLY A 76 -52.06 4.98 12.15
C GLY A 76 -51.85 3.93 11.06
N SER A 77 -50.60 3.48 10.91
CA SER A 77 -50.23 2.22 10.28
C SER A 77 -48.80 1.86 10.67
N ASP A 78 -48.53 0.58 10.95
CA ASP A 78 -47.17 0.04 11.14
C ASP A 78 -46.39 -0.06 9.81
N GLN A 79 -46.69 0.80 8.83
CA GLN A 79 -46.26 0.69 7.43
C GLN A 79 -45.83 2.02 6.80
N SER A 80 -45.34 2.97 7.59
CA SER A 80 -44.68 4.17 7.04
C SER A 80 -43.52 3.76 6.12
N PRO A 81 -43.41 4.29 4.89
CA PRO A 81 -42.30 3.98 3.98
C PRO A 81 -40.92 4.28 4.57
N LEU A 82 -40.82 5.29 5.45
CA LEU A 82 -39.60 5.58 6.21
C LEU A 82 -39.27 4.53 7.28
N ILE A 83 -40.27 3.94 7.92
CA ILE A 83 -40.06 2.83 8.87
C ILE A 83 -39.58 1.59 8.10
N ASN A 84 -40.18 1.30 6.94
CA ASN A 84 -39.73 0.21 6.07
C ASN A 84 -38.28 0.42 5.58
N LEU A 85 -37.91 1.65 5.19
CA LEU A 85 -36.54 2.00 4.83
C LEU A 85 -35.56 1.78 6.00
N HIS A 86 -35.91 2.27 7.19
CA HIS A 86 -35.09 2.13 8.40
C HIS A 86 -34.89 0.67 8.79
N ALA A 87 -35.98 -0.10 8.87
CA ALA A 87 -35.95 -1.52 9.19
C ALA A 87 -35.11 -2.31 8.17
N SER A 88 -35.29 -2.06 6.87
CA SER A 88 -34.50 -2.69 5.81
C SER A 88 -33.02 -2.30 5.91
N CYS A 89 -32.68 -1.04 6.18
CA CYS A 89 -31.29 -0.62 6.42
C CYS A 89 -30.67 -1.29 7.65
N PHE A 90 -31.41 -1.35 8.76
CA PHE A 90 -30.96 -1.88 10.04
C PHE A 90 -30.75 -3.40 10.00
N TYR A 91 -31.77 -4.17 9.59
CA TYR A 91 -31.72 -5.64 9.61
C TYR A 91 -30.85 -6.24 8.50
N GLU A 92 -30.69 -5.55 7.37
CA GLU A 92 -29.84 -6.02 6.25
C GLU A 92 -28.44 -5.40 6.23
N LEU A 93 -28.07 -4.67 7.30
CA LEU A 93 -26.75 -4.03 7.49
C LEU A 93 -26.32 -3.18 6.29
N LYS A 94 -27.24 -2.33 5.80
CA LYS A 94 -27.05 -1.44 4.64
C LYS A 94 -27.44 0.00 4.98
N THR A 95 -27.19 0.90 4.05
CA THR A 95 -27.43 2.35 4.20
C THR A 95 -28.20 2.89 3.01
N ALA A 96 -29.04 3.90 3.25
CA ALA A 96 -29.54 4.73 2.16
C ALA A 96 -28.49 5.81 1.84
N VAL A 97 -28.19 6.02 0.57
CA VAL A 97 -27.09 6.88 0.13
C VAL A 97 -27.62 8.06 -0.67
N VAL A 98 -27.24 9.27 -0.25
CA VAL A 98 -27.46 10.53 -0.99
C VAL A 98 -26.11 10.95 -1.59
N LEU A 99 -26.09 11.38 -2.86
CA LEU A 99 -24.89 11.94 -3.49
C LEU A 99 -24.90 13.45 -3.39
N LEU A 100 -23.81 14.05 -2.87
CA LEU A 100 -23.61 15.50 -2.77
C LEU A 100 -22.24 15.87 -3.37
N GLY A 101 -22.20 16.07 -4.69
CA GLY A 101 -20.94 16.26 -5.41
C GLY A 101 -20.08 14.99 -5.34
N GLU A 102 -18.83 15.13 -4.91
CA GLU A 102 -17.87 14.04 -4.75
C GLU A 102 -18.01 13.27 -3.41
N GLU A 103 -19.00 13.62 -2.57
CA GLU A 103 -19.28 12.94 -1.30
C GLU A 103 -20.57 12.07 -1.37
N GLU A 104 -20.50 10.90 -0.73
CA GLU A 104 -21.65 10.07 -0.38
C GLU A 104 -22.06 10.37 1.07
N ILE A 105 -23.34 10.70 1.28
CA ILE A 105 -23.95 10.78 2.61
C ILE A 105 -24.68 9.47 2.90
N HIS A 106 -24.13 8.68 3.80
CA HIS A 106 -24.72 7.41 4.25
C HIS A 106 -25.65 7.65 5.45
N LEU A 107 -26.94 7.36 5.26
CA LEU A 107 -27.93 7.29 6.32
C LEU A 107 -27.84 5.91 6.98
N VAL A 108 -27.17 5.86 8.14
CA VAL A 108 -27.08 4.67 8.98
C VAL A 108 -28.30 4.59 9.87
N ALA A 109 -29.11 3.54 9.72
CA ALA A 109 -30.24 3.29 10.61
C ALA A 109 -29.74 2.95 12.03
N MET A 110 -30.21 3.71 13.03
CA MET A 110 -29.79 3.55 14.43
C MET A 110 -30.96 3.06 15.30
N PRO A 111 -30.70 2.23 16.34
CA PRO A 111 -31.69 1.90 17.36
C PRO A 111 -31.86 3.09 18.32
N SER A 112 -33.04 3.27 18.92
CA SER A 112 -33.33 4.37 19.86
C SER A 112 -33.68 3.85 21.26
N LYS A 113 -32.99 4.35 22.29
CA LYS A 113 -33.35 4.11 23.71
C LYS A 113 -34.73 4.69 24.05
N GLN A 114 -35.10 5.79 23.39
CA GLN A 114 -36.37 6.48 23.56
C GLN A 114 -37.51 5.91 22.69
N LYS A 115 -37.26 4.81 21.95
CA LYS A 115 -38.18 4.23 20.95
C LYS A 115 -38.65 5.22 19.88
N LYS A 116 -37.83 6.24 19.56
CA LYS A 116 -38.02 7.10 18.39
C LYS A 116 -37.65 6.32 17.14
N PHE A 117 -38.59 6.16 16.21
CA PHE A 117 -38.35 5.51 14.93
C PHE A 117 -39.14 6.21 13.80
N PRO A 118 -38.55 6.37 12.61
CA PRO A 118 -37.19 5.96 12.23
C PRO A 118 -36.11 7.00 12.58
N CYS A 119 -34.94 6.54 12.99
CA CYS A 119 -33.80 7.38 13.40
C CYS A 119 -32.52 7.02 12.64
N PHE A 120 -31.79 8.02 12.14
CA PHE A 120 -30.56 7.81 11.37
C PHE A 120 -29.41 8.71 11.84
N TRP A 121 -28.17 8.24 11.66
CA TRP A 121 -26.98 9.09 11.67
C TRP A 121 -26.45 9.24 10.24
N CYS A 122 -26.17 10.47 9.82
CA CYS A 122 -25.71 10.78 8.47
C CYS A 122 -24.20 11.00 8.44
N TYR A 123 -23.49 10.11 7.76
CA TYR A 123 -22.03 10.15 7.63
C TYR A 123 -21.59 10.62 6.24
N SER A 124 -20.59 11.49 6.17
CA SER A 124 -19.93 11.91 4.93
C SER A 124 -18.75 11.00 4.61
N VAL A 125 -18.63 10.54 3.37
CA VAL A 125 -17.41 9.89 2.84
C VAL A 125 -17.15 10.32 1.39
N PRO A 126 -15.89 10.31 0.92
CA PRO A 126 -15.60 10.39 -0.51
C PRO A 126 -16.27 9.25 -1.29
N PHE A 127 -16.76 9.54 -2.49
CA PHE A 127 -17.45 8.58 -3.34
C PHE A 127 -16.70 7.24 -3.49
N GLY A 128 -17.42 6.14 -3.28
CA GLY A 128 -16.92 4.76 -3.40
C GLY A 128 -16.17 4.23 -2.17
N LEU A 129 -15.72 5.11 -1.25
CA LEU A 129 -14.85 4.71 -0.13
C LEU A 129 -15.54 3.73 0.83
N TYR A 130 -16.81 3.96 1.14
CA TYR A 130 -17.58 3.04 1.99
C TYR A 130 -17.68 1.65 1.35
N SER A 131 -18.03 1.57 0.07
CA SER A 131 -18.19 0.31 -0.66
C SER A 131 -16.87 -0.48 -0.75
N ALA A 132 -15.77 0.21 -1.07
CA ALA A 132 -14.44 -0.41 -1.12
C ALA A 132 -14.01 -0.96 0.25
N CYS A 133 -14.17 -0.18 1.32
CA CYS A 133 -13.78 -0.58 2.66
C CYS A 133 -14.72 -1.66 3.26
N LEU A 134 -16.02 -1.62 2.98
CA LEU A 134 -16.98 -2.66 3.34
C LEU A 134 -16.59 -4.02 2.76
N ARG A 135 -16.26 -4.06 1.45
CA ARG A 135 -15.77 -5.27 0.78
C ARG A 135 -14.51 -5.80 1.44
N MET A 136 -13.55 -4.93 1.76
CA MET A 136 -12.31 -5.31 2.43
C MET A 136 -12.56 -5.91 3.83
N LEU A 137 -13.37 -5.25 4.65
CA LEU A 137 -13.66 -5.67 6.03
C LEU A 137 -14.49 -6.97 6.11
N ASN A 138 -15.42 -7.20 5.17
CA ASN A 138 -16.16 -8.46 5.04
C ASN A 138 -15.21 -9.60 4.63
N MET A 139 -14.35 -9.39 3.64
CA MET A 139 -13.37 -10.39 3.18
C MET A 139 -12.20 -10.63 4.14
N ARG A 140 -12.09 -9.85 5.23
CA ARG A 140 -10.91 -9.75 6.11
C ARG A 140 -9.61 -9.51 5.31
N CYS A 141 -9.70 -8.59 4.35
CA CYS A 141 -8.64 -8.18 3.44
C CYS A 141 -8.14 -6.77 3.82
N LEU A 142 -6.83 -6.54 3.75
CA LEU A 142 -6.22 -5.21 3.89
C LEU A 142 -5.62 -4.76 2.55
N SER A 143 -5.03 -3.57 2.48
CA SER A 143 -4.22 -3.15 1.32
C SER A 143 -2.73 -3.28 1.64
N ILE A 144 -1.94 -3.66 0.64
CA ILE A 144 -0.48 -3.65 0.72
C ILE A 144 0.08 -2.87 -0.47
N VAL A 145 0.95 -1.91 -0.18
CA VAL A 145 1.63 -1.10 -1.18
C VAL A 145 3.10 -1.47 -1.21
N PHE A 146 3.62 -1.81 -2.38
CA PHE A 146 5.03 -2.11 -2.59
C PHE A 146 5.74 -0.96 -3.29
N ASP A 147 6.95 -0.64 -2.84
CA ASP A 147 7.97 -0.09 -3.72
C ASP A 147 8.65 -1.20 -4.56
N LEU A 148 9.40 -0.82 -5.60
CA LEU A 148 10.05 -1.74 -6.53
C LEU A 148 11.57 -1.82 -6.31
N ASP A 149 12.30 -0.80 -6.77
CA ASP A 149 13.76 -0.76 -6.77
C ASP A 149 14.34 -0.69 -5.36
N GLU A 150 15.36 -1.50 -5.07
CA GLU A 150 15.98 -1.61 -3.75
C GLU A 150 15.01 -2.19 -2.68
N THR A 151 13.72 -2.35 -2.98
CA THR A 151 12.73 -3.00 -2.10
C THR A 151 12.49 -4.47 -2.49
N LEU A 152 12.03 -4.72 -3.72
CA LEU A 152 11.69 -6.05 -4.27
C LEU A 152 12.66 -6.53 -5.35
N ILE A 153 13.34 -5.62 -6.04
CA ILE A 153 14.22 -5.92 -7.18
C ILE A 153 15.41 -4.95 -7.23
N VAL A 154 16.44 -5.28 -8.01
CA VAL A 154 17.40 -4.30 -8.53
C VAL A 154 17.52 -4.49 -10.03
N ALA A 155 17.30 -3.41 -10.79
CA ALA A 155 17.53 -3.39 -12.22
C ALA A 155 18.85 -2.72 -12.61
N ASN A 156 19.39 -3.11 -13.76
CA ASN A 156 20.51 -2.46 -14.41
C ASN A 156 20.34 -2.43 -15.94
N THR A 157 20.65 -1.28 -16.55
CA THR A 157 20.89 -1.14 -17.99
C THR A 157 22.38 -1.35 -18.28
N MET A 158 22.76 -1.42 -19.56
CA MET A 158 24.18 -1.44 -19.95
C MET A 158 24.94 -0.23 -19.38
N LYS A 159 24.32 0.97 -19.47
CA LYS A 159 24.91 2.20 -18.95
C LYS A 159 25.07 2.17 -17.44
N SER A 160 24.04 1.78 -16.68
CA SER A 160 24.14 1.77 -15.21
C SER A 160 25.17 0.75 -14.70
N PHE A 161 25.40 -0.35 -15.43
CA PHE A 161 26.53 -1.23 -15.15
C PHE A 161 27.88 -0.56 -15.42
N GLU A 162 28.03 0.13 -16.56
CA GLU A 162 29.28 0.81 -16.94
C GLU A 162 29.64 1.93 -15.95
N ASP A 163 28.67 2.77 -15.60
CA ASP A 163 28.84 3.86 -14.62
C ASP A 163 29.25 3.31 -13.23
N ARG A 164 28.58 2.23 -12.76
CA ARG A 164 28.89 1.57 -11.47
C ARG A 164 30.28 0.91 -11.48
N ILE A 165 30.64 0.24 -12.58
CA ILE A 165 31.96 -0.40 -12.74
C ILE A 165 33.08 0.65 -12.75
N GLU A 166 32.89 1.78 -13.43
CA GLU A 166 33.93 2.82 -13.51
C GLU A 166 34.06 3.61 -12.20
N ALA A 167 32.95 3.91 -11.53
CA ALA A 167 32.98 4.45 -10.17
C ALA A 167 33.78 3.54 -9.23
N LEU A 168 33.47 2.24 -9.20
CA LEU A 168 34.19 1.26 -8.39
C LEU A 168 35.67 1.14 -8.79
N ARG A 169 36.01 1.16 -10.08
CA ARG A 169 37.41 1.18 -10.55
C ARG A 169 38.18 2.34 -9.96
N GLY A 170 37.60 3.54 -10.02
CA GLY A 170 38.20 4.75 -9.45
C GLY A 170 38.36 4.68 -7.92
N TRP A 171 37.45 4.00 -7.22
CA TRP A 171 37.55 3.81 -5.77
C TRP A 171 38.60 2.75 -5.40
N VAL A 172 38.63 1.60 -6.09
CA VAL A 172 39.63 0.54 -5.91
C VAL A 172 41.04 1.08 -6.11
N ALA A 173 41.25 1.96 -7.11
CA ALA A 173 42.54 2.60 -7.37
C ALA A 173 43.03 3.54 -6.25
N ARG A 174 42.16 3.93 -5.30
CA ARG A 174 42.48 4.79 -4.15
C ARG A 174 42.42 4.05 -2.81
N GLU A 175 41.92 2.83 -2.78
CA GLU A 175 41.78 2.04 -1.56
C GLU A 175 43.12 1.42 -1.17
N THR A 176 43.48 1.51 0.11
CA THR A 176 44.73 0.97 0.65
C THR A 176 44.51 -0.16 1.64
N ASP A 177 43.30 -0.28 2.20
CA ASP A 177 42.95 -1.39 3.09
C ASP A 177 42.72 -2.69 2.28
N PRO A 178 43.48 -3.79 2.54
CA PRO A 178 43.37 -5.02 1.75
C PRO A 178 42.01 -5.71 1.84
N ILE A 179 41.28 -5.55 2.96
CA ILE A 179 39.97 -6.20 3.18
C ILE A 179 38.91 -5.46 2.37
N ARG A 180 38.89 -4.13 2.44
CA ARG A 180 38.00 -3.26 1.65
C ARG A 180 38.28 -3.42 0.15
N LEU A 181 39.54 -3.42 -0.27
CA LEU A 181 39.95 -3.63 -1.66
C LEU A 181 39.46 -4.98 -2.20
N SER A 182 39.57 -6.06 -1.40
CA SER A 182 39.03 -7.38 -1.74
C SER A 182 37.51 -7.36 -1.90
N GLY A 183 36.79 -6.73 -0.97
CA GLY A 183 35.33 -6.57 -1.03
C GLY A 183 34.86 -5.83 -2.29
N MET A 184 35.47 -4.68 -2.57
CA MET A 184 35.17 -3.84 -3.74
C MET A 184 35.54 -4.55 -5.06
N SER A 185 36.65 -5.30 -5.09
CA SER A 185 37.03 -6.12 -6.25
C SER A 185 36.03 -7.24 -6.52
N ALA A 186 35.50 -7.88 -5.46
CA ALA A 186 34.47 -8.90 -5.57
C ALA A 186 33.12 -8.32 -6.02
N GLU A 187 32.76 -7.11 -5.57
CA GLU A 187 31.60 -6.36 -6.05
C GLU A 187 31.73 -6.00 -7.54
N MET A 188 32.86 -5.41 -7.93
CA MET A 188 33.16 -5.06 -9.32
C MET A 188 33.09 -6.30 -10.24
N LYS A 189 33.59 -7.45 -9.78
CA LYS A 189 33.46 -8.73 -10.49
C LYS A 189 31.99 -9.12 -10.72
N ARG A 190 31.12 -9.03 -9.70
CA ARG A 190 29.69 -9.33 -9.83
C ARG A 190 29.01 -8.43 -10.87
N TYR A 191 29.33 -7.13 -10.88
CA TYR A 191 28.83 -6.21 -11.90
C TYR A 191 29.34 -6.55 -13.31
N MET A 192 30.62 -6.92 -13.46
CA MET A 192 31.21 -7.29 -14.76
C MET A 192 30.60 -8.57 -15.33
N GLU A 193 30.31 -9.57 -14.48
CA GLU A 193 29.64 -10.82 -14.87
C GLU A 193 28.21 -10.59 -15.36
N ASP A 194 27.40 -9.86 -14.59
CA ASP A 194 26.01 -9.55 -14.98
C ASP A 194 25.94 -8.60 -16.19
N ARG A 195 26.88 -7.64 -16.33
CA ARG A 195 27.02 -6.82 -17.55
C ARG A 195 27.29 -7.68 -18.78
N ALA A 196 28.11 -8.72 -18.67
CA ALA A 196 28.40 -9.62 -19.78
C ALA A 196 27.16 -10.44 -20.19
N LEU A 197 26.33 -10.88 -19.23
CA LEU A 197 25.03 -11.51 -19.52
C LEU A 197 24.07 -10.54 -20.24
N LEU A 198 23.94 -9.31 -19.75
CA LEU A 198 23.10 -8.30 -20.40
C LEU A 198 23.57 -7.97 -21.83
N LYS A 199 24.89 -7.95 -22.05
CA LYS A 199 25.48 -7.75 -23.37
C LYS A 199 25.07 -8.86 -24.33
N GLN A 200 25.30 -10.13 -23.97
CA GLN A 200 24.91 -11.28 -24.81
C GLN A 200 23.42 -11.24 -25.18
N TYR A 201 22.56 -10.93 -24.21
CA TYR A 201 21.12 -10.77 -24.45
C TYR A 201 20.79 -9.62 -25.42
N SER A 202 21.41 -8.46 -25.25
CA SER A 202 21.20 -7.29 -26.14
C SER A 202 21.67 -7.52 -27.58
N GLU A 203 22.71 -8.35 -27.77
CA GLU A 203 23.29 -8.66 -29.08
C GLU A 203 22.56 -9.82 -29.78
N SER A 204 22.15 -10.86 -29.05
CA SER A 204 21.76 -12.16 -29.62
C SER A 204 20.39 -12.70 -29.20
N ASP A 205 19.65 -12.01 -28.33
CA ASP A 205 18.42 -12.53 -27.70
C ASP A 205 18.64 -13.89 -26.98
N SER A 206 19.88 -14.14 -26.54
CA SER A 206 20.29 -15.36 -25.83
C SER A 206 21.40 -15.07 -24.83
N VAL A 207 21.56 -15.95 -23.84
CA VAL A 207 22.69 -15.92 -22.88
C VAL A 207 23.20 -17.32 -22.60
N ALA A 208 24.51 -17.45 -22.38
CA ALA A 208 25.14 -18.68 -21.90
C ALA A 208 25.42 -18.58 -20.39
N ASP A 209 24.85 -19.48 -19.60
CA ASP A 209 25.08 -19.57 -18.16
C ASP A 209 25.16 -21.03 -17.68
N GLY A 210 26.11 -21.34 -16.80
CA GLY A 210 26.32 -22.71 -16.30
C GLY A 210 26.60 -23.77 -17.37
N GLY A 211 27.11 -23.36 -18.55
CA GLY A 211 27.29 -24.24 -19.72
C GLY A 211 26.01 -24.49 -20.54
N LYS A 212 24.88 -23.90 -20.15
CA LYS A 212 23.59 -23.98 -20.85
C LYS A 212 23.27 -22.66 -21.57
N VAL A 213 22.72 -22.76 -22.78
CA VAL A 213 22.24 -21.59 -23.53
C VAL A 213 20.75 -21.41 -23.30
N TYR A 214 20.36 -20.20 -22.90
CA TYR A 214 18.99 -19.75 -22.73
C TYR A 214 18.64 -18.79 -23.86
N LYS A 215 17.51 -18.98 -24.53
CA LYS A 215 16.99 -18.08 -25.58
C LYS A 215 15.79 -17.30 -25.04
N ALA A 216 15.60 -16.08 -25.53
CA ALA A 216 14.46 -15.25 -25.18
C ALA A 216 13.14 -15.93 -25.58
N GLN A 217 12.22 -15.99 -24.62
CA GLN A 217 10.82 -16.31 -24.85
C GLN A 217 10.07 -15.02 -25.18
N GLN A 218 9.17 -15.08 -26.13
CA GLN A 218 8.35 -13.93 -26.53
C GLN A 218 7.10 -13.91 -25.65
N GLU A 219 7.11 -13.11 -24.59
CA GLU A 219 5.99 -12.97 -23.64
C GLU A 219 5.06 -11.82 -24.10
N GLU A 220 3.77 -12.10 -24.31
CA GLU A 220 2.79 -11.04 -24.62
C GLU A 220 2.58 -10.09 -23.42
N VAL A 221 2.42 -8.80 -23.70
CA VAL A 221 2.04 -7.79 -22.72
C VAL A 221 0.52 -7.58 -22.80
N LEU A 222 -0.15 -7.54 -21.65
CA LEU A 222 -1.59 -7.25 -21.60
C LEU A 222 -1.86 -5.83 -22.10
N GLN A 223 -2.78 -5.71 -23.07
CA GLN A 223 -3.29 -4.43 -23.55
C GLN A 223 -4.04 -3.71 -22.42
N LEU A 224 -3.66 -2.47 -22.13
CA LEU A 224 -4.25 -1.67 -21.06
C LEU A 224 -5.40 -0.78 -21.56
N SER A 225 -5.51 -0.56 -22.87
CA SER A 225 -6.57 0.20 -23.53
C SER A 225 -6.96 -0.43 -24.87
N GLU A 226 -8.22 -0.26 -25.28
CA GLU A 226 -8.68 -0.64 -26.62
C GLU A 226 -7.93 0.16 -27.69
N GLY A 227 -7.43 -0.52 -28.73
CA GLY A 227 -6.68 0.10 -29.82
C GLY A 227 -5.15 0.18 -29.65
N GLN A 228 -4.59 -0.23 -28.50
CA GLN A 228 -3.13 -0.43 -28.41
C GLN A 228 -2.69 -1.62 -29.28
N GLU A 229 -1.57 -1.48 -29.99
CA GLU A 229 -0.96 -2.61 -30.71
C GLU A 229 -0.54 -3.74 -29.74
N ARG A 230 -0.42 -4.97 -30.25
CA ARG A 230 0.07 -6.10 -29.45
C ARG A 230 1.56 -5.93 -29.20
N VAL A 231 1.92 -5.58 -27.98
CA VAL A 231 3.32 -5.53 -27.53
C VAL A 231 3.76 -6.92 -27.07
N VAL A 232 4.87 -7.41 -27.61
CA VAL A 232 5.48 -8.70 -27.22
C VAL A 232 6.92 -8.43 -26.80
N ARG A 233 7.35 -9.02 -25.69
CA ARG A 233 8.68 -8.76 -25.11
C ARG A 233 9.56 -10.01 -25.12
N PRO A 234 10.83 -9.91 -25.57
CA PRO A 234 11.81 -10.97 -25.38
C PRO A 234 12.23 -11.04 -23.92
N VAL A 235 12.01 -12.16 -23.25
CA VAL A 235 12.33 -12.38 -21.83
C VAL A 235 13.18 -13.63 -21.64
N ILE A 236 14.23 -13.55 -20.81
CA ILE A 236 14.96 -14.73 -20.33
C ILE A 236 14.89 -14.77 -18.80
N ARG A 237 14.41 -15.87 -18.22
CA ARG A 237 14.32 -16.09 -16.77
C ARG A 237 15.38 -17.10 -16.32
N LEU A 238 16.44 -16.62 -15.65
CA LEU A 238 17.51 -17.41 -15.04
C LEU A 238 17.13 -17.70 -13.58
N LEU A 239 16.24 -18.68 -13.38
CA LEU A 239 15.61 -18.97 -12.09
C LEU A 239 16.63 -19.24 -10.96
N GLU A 240 17.67 -20.04 -11.23
CA GLU A 240 18.73 -20.37 -10.26
C GLU A 240 19.52 -19.14 -9.77
N ARG A 241 19.52 -18.04 -10.54
CA ARG A 241 20.17 -16.77 -10.16
C ARG A 241 19.20 -15.73 -9.60
N ASN A 242 17.89 -15.99 -9.61
CA ASN A 242 16.84 -14.98 -9.45
C ASN A 242 17.05 -13.77 -10.39
N VAL A 243 17.41 -14.01 -11.65
CA VAL A 243 17.65 -12.97 -12.66
C VAL A 243 16.67 -13.10 -13.82
N VAL A 244 16.16 -11.97 -14.30
CA VAL A 244 15.35 -11.86 -15.51
C VAL A 244 15.96 -10.80 -16.43
N LEU A 245 16.08 -11.12 -17.72
CA LEU A 245 16.47 -10.18 -18.77
C LEU A 245 15.24 -9.82 -19.59
N THR A 246 15.02 -8.53 -19.83
CA THR A 246 13.87 -8.01 -20.62
C THR A 246 14.26 -6.73 -21.37
N ARG A 247 13.32 -6.14 -22.12
CA ARG A 247 13.41 -4.80 -22.72
C ARG A 247 12.20 -3.96 -22.32
N ILE A 248 12.43 -2.70 -21.96
CA ILE A 248 11.35 -1.74 -21.63
C ILE A 248 10.61 -1.24 -22.90
N ASN A 249 11.32 -1.14 -24.02
CA ASN A 249 10.75 -1.01 -25.37
C ASN A 249 11.29 -2.19 -26.22
N PRO A 250 10.45 -3.11 -26.72
CA PRO A 250 10.93 -4.35 -27.34
C PRO A 250 11.73 -4.07 -28.63
N GLU A 251 11.37 -3.01 -29.35
CA GLU A 251 12.01 -2.56 -30.59
C GLU A 251 13.38 -1.90 -30.34
N ASN A 252 13.62 -1.37 -29.14
CA ASN A 252 14.85 -0.69 -28.79
C ASN A 252 15.74 -1.53 -27.85
N ARG A 253 16.77 -2.15 -28.44
CA ARG A 253 17.79 -2.95 -27.74
C ARG A 253 18.56 -2.18 -26.66
N ASP A 254 18.71 -0.86 -26.76
CA ASP A 254 19.34 -0.05 -25.70
C ASP A 254 18.52 -0.03 -24.40
N THR A 255 17.22 -0.34 -24.48
CA THR A 255 16.34 -0.49 -23.30
C THR A 255 16.37 -1.88 -22.69
N SER A 256 17.37 -2.70 -23.04
CA SER A 256 17.62 -3.99 -22.40
C SER A 256 18.01 -3.80 -20.94
N VAL A 257 17.36 -4.56 -20.05
CA VAL A 257 17.55 -4.49 -18.60
C VAL A 257 17.80 -5.89 -18.04
N LEU A 258 18.77 -6.00 -17.13
CA LEU A 258 18.94 -7.14 -16.24
C LEU A 258 18.28 -6.79 -14.90
N VAL A 259 17.25 -7.53 -14.53
CA VAL A 259 16.49 -7.40 -13.29
C VAL A 259 16.86 -8.56 -12.39
N ARG A 260 17.40 -8.28 -11.21
CA ARG A 260 17.59 -9.26 -10.14
C ARG A 260 16.40 -9.18 -9.18
N LEU A 261 15.71 -10.29 -8.99
CA LEU A 261 14.61 -10.41 -8.05
C LEU A 261 15.15 -10.66 -6.63
N ARG A 262 14.54 -10.03 -5.62
CA ARG A 262 14.89 -10.28 -4.23
C ARG A 262 14.45 -11.70 -3.82
N PRO A 263 15.29 -12.47 -3.10
CA PRO A 263 14.92 -13.80 -2.63
C PRO A 263 13.63 -13.81 -1.79
N ALA A 264 12.92 -14.93 -1.84
CA ALA A 264 11.64 -15.18 -1.18
C ALA A 264 10.43 -14.33 -1.66
N TRP A 265 10.50 -13.75 -2.87
CA TRP A 265 9.33 -13.09 -3.49
C TRP A 265 8.15 -14.04 -3.71
N ASP A 266 8.40 -15.29 -4.14
CA ASP A 266 7.32 -16.24 -4.44
C ASP A 266 6.57 -16.70 -3.18
N GLU A 267 7.26 -16.83 -2.05
CA GLU A 267 6.66 -17.13 -0.74
C GLU A 267 5.79 -15.98 -0.23
N LEU A 268 6.18 -14.74 -0.49
CA LEU A 268 5.36 -13.55 -0.22
C LEU A 268 4.16 -13.50 -1.18
N ARG A 269 4.37 -13.61 -2.49
CA ARG A 269 3.32 -13.63 -3.53
C ARG A 269 2.26 -14.71 -3.26
N THR A 270 2.69 -15.92 -2.92
CA THR A 270 1.82 -17.05 -2.56
C THR A 270 1.02 -16.76 -1.28
N TYR A 271 1.60 -16.05 -0.31
CA TYR A 271 0.89 -15.65 0.89
C TYR A 271 -0.22 -14.63 0.60
N LEU A 272 -0.03 -13.69 -0.33
CA LEU A 272 -1.02 -12.65 -0.64
C LEU A 272 -2.30 -13.22 -1.30
N THR A 273 -2.19 -14.30 -2.07
CA THR A 273 -3.26 -14.88 -2.90
C THR A 273 -3.83 -16.23 -2.44
N ALA A 274 -3.33 -16.78 -1.32
CA ALA A 274 -3.52 -18.18 -0.96
C ALA A 274 -4.99 -18.67 -0.93
N LYS A 275 -5.22 -19.86 -1.50
CA LYS A 275 -6.50 -20.60 -1.46
C LYS A 275 -7.69 -19.84 -2.08
N GLY A 276 -7.44 -19.07 -3.14
CA GLY A 276 -8.50 -18.35 -3.88
C GLY A 276 -9.12 -17.18 -3.12
N ARG A 277 -8.51 -16.75 -2.00
CA ARG A 277 -8.92 -15.58 -1.23
C ARG A 277 -7.75 -14.61 -1.14
N LYS A 278 -7.95 -13.38 -1.61
CA LYS A 278 -6.98 -12.30 -1.38
C LYS A 278 -6.89 -12.00 0.11
N ARG A 279 -5.69 -12.06 0.68
CA ARG A 279 -5.41 -11.54 2.04
C ARG A 279 -5.14 -10.06 2.02
N PHE A 280 -4.61 -9.57 0.90
CA PHE A 280 -4.37 -8.17 0.63
C PHE A 280 -4.78 -7.80 -0.80
N GLU A 281 -5.33 -6.61 -0.97
CA GLU A 281 -5.36 -5.91 -2.26
C GLU A 281 -4.01 -5.24 -2.48
N VAL A 282 -3.36 -5.57 -3.61
CA VAL A 282 -1.99 -5.16 -3.90
C VAL A 282 -1.97 -3.89 -4.75
N TYR A 283 -1.02 -3.01 -4.44
CA TYR A 283 -0.71 -1.76 -5.14
C TYR A 283 0.81 -1.58 -5.22
N VAL A 284 1.26 -0.74 -6.14
CA VAL A 284 2.66 -0.34 -6.31
C VAL A 284 2.77 1.17 -6.24
N CYS A 285 3.74 1.69 -5.49
CA CYS A 285 4.06 3.10 -5.40
C CYS A 285 5.58 3.28 -5.49
N THR A 286 6.08 3.63 -6.67
CA THR A 286 7.50 3.78 -6.98
C THR A 286 7.81 5.19 -7.47
N MET A 287 9.08 5.59 -7.39
CA MET A 287 9.58 6.84 -8.02
C MET A 287 10.13 6.60 -9.43
N ALA A 288 10.08 5.36 -9.93
CA ALA A 288 10.53 5.00 -11.26
C ALA A 288 9.48 5.36 -12.36
N GLU A 289 9.96 5.48 -13.60
CA GLU A 289 9.14 5.79 -14.77
C GLU A 289 8.09 4.72 -15.08
N ARG A 290 6.99 5.15 -15.72
CA ARG A 290 5.77 4.32 -15.86
C ARG A 290 5.96 3.02 -16.63
N ASP A 291 6.56 3.09 -17.83
CA ASP A 291 6.76 1.91 -18.67
C ASP A 291 7.70 0.89 -18.03
N TYR A 292 8.67 1.39 -17.27
CA TYR A 292 9.55 0.58 -16.45
C TYR A 292 8.78 -0.08 -15.30
N ALA A 293 8.03 0.69 -14.51
CA ALA A 293 7.27 0.17 -13.37
C ALA A 293 6.26 -0.91 -13.78
N LEU A 294 5.56 -0.72 -14.91
CA LEU A 294 4.63 -1.70 -15.47
C LEU A 294 5.35 -2.98 -15.93
N GLU A 295 6.50 -2.88 -16.58
CA GLU A 295 7.28 -4.06 -17.01
C GLU A 295 7.85 -4.82 -15.81
N ILE A 296 8.46 -4.13 -14.85
CA ILE A 296 8.96 -4.76 -13.61
C ILE A 296 7.83 -5.46 -12.85
N TRP A 297 6.65 -4.84 -12.74
CA TRP A 297 5.50 -5.48 -12.11
C TRP A 297 5.02 -6.72 -12.89
N ARG A 298 5.00 -6.67 -14.23
CA ARG A 298 4.67 -7.82 -15.08
C ARG A 298 5.64 -8.99 -14.87
N LEU A 299 6.92 -8.72 -14.59
CA LEU A 299 7.91 -9.75 -14.27
C LEU A 299 7.68 -10.39 -12.88
N LEU A 300 7.23 -9.59 -11.90
CA LEU A 300 6.93 -10.00 -10.52
C LEU A 300 5.57 -10.73 -10.36
N ASP A 301 4.54 -10.30 -11.09
CA ASP A 301 3.19 -10.89 -11.09
C ASP A 301 2.83 -11.49 -12.48
N PRO A 302 3.55 -12.53 -12.94
CA PRO A 302 3.23 -13.18 -14.21
C PRO A 302 1.83 -13.79 -14.13
N GLY A 303 0.98 -13.41 -15.08
CA GLY A 303 -0.44 -13.81 -15.14
C GLY A 303 -1.42 -12.93 -14.35
N SER A 304 -1.00 -11.79 -13.78
CA SER A 304 -1.90 -10.82 -13.13
C SER A 304 -2.72 -11.41 -11.96
N HIS A 305 -2.06 -12.18 -11.10
CA HIS A 305 -2.68 -12.88 -9.97
C HIS A 305 -2.84 -11.97 -8.73
N LEU A 306 -1.94 -11.00 -8.54
CA LEU A 306 -2.00 -10.00 -7.47
C LEU A 306 -2.85 -8.79 -7.90
N ILE A 307 -2.50 -8.21 -9.06
CA ILE A 307 -3.20 -7.07 -9.67
C ILE A 307 -3.77 -7.51 -11.01
N ASN A 308 -5.09 -7.41 -11.16
CA ASN A 308 -5.77 -7.71 -12.42
C ASN A 308 -5.28 -6.76 -13.52
N GLY A 309 -5.08 -7.27 -14.74
CA GLY A 309 -4.60 -6.47 -15.88
C GLY A 309 -5.35 -5.15 -16.10
N LYS A 310 -6.69 -5.15 -15.94
CA LYS A 310 -7.54 -3.95 -16.08
C LYS A 310 -7.33 -2.90 -14.99
N GLN A 311 -6.66 -3.25 -13.89
CA GLN A 311 -6.39 -2.39 -12.74
C GLN A 311 -4.92 -1.97 -12.64
N LEU A 312 -4.04 -2.47 -13.52
CA LEU A 312 -2.60 -2.13 -13.49
C LEU A 312 -2.38 -0.62 -13.63
N THR A 313 -3.13 0.03 -14.52
CA THR A 313 -3.07 1.48 -14.77
C THR A 313 -3.30 2.28 -13.49
N ASP A 314 -4.28 1.91 -12.68
CA ASP A 314 -4.70 2.65 -11.49
C ASP A 314 -3.87 2.29 -10.24
N ARG A 315 -3.38 1.04 -10.19
CA ARG A 315 -2.68 0.51 -9.00
C ARG A 315 -1.17 0.54 -9.07
N VAL A 316 -0.59 0.76 -10.25
CA VAL A 316 0.85 1.04 -10.42
C VAL A 316 1.03 2.55 -10.53
N VAL A 317 1.33 3.17 -9.39
CA VAL A 317 1.48 4.61 -9.23
C VAL A 317 2.96 4.99 -9.26
N CYS A 318 3.28 5.97 -10.11
CA CYS A 318 4.63 6.47 -10.33
C CYS A 318 4.69 7.92 -9.83
N VAL A 319 5.52 8.16 -8.83
CA VAL A 319 5.67 9.46 -8.15
C VAL A 319 6.78 10.25 -8.82
N LYS A 320 6.50 11.51 -9.16
CA LYS A 320 7.46 12.40 -9.83
C LYS A 320 8.64 12.73 -8.91
N SER A 321 9.82 12.88 -9.50
CA SER A 321 11.01 13.38 -8.79
C SER A 321 10.72 14.67 -8.02
N GLY A 322 11.21 14.75 -6.78
CA GLY A 322 10.98 15.87 -5.86
C GLY A 322 9.66 15.82 -5.08
N ALA A 323 8.76 14.87 -5.35
CA ALA A 323 7.55 14.66 -4.56
C ALA A 323 7.69 13.45 -3.61
N LYS A 324 7.02 13.50 -2.46
CA LYS A 324 6.87 12.34 -1.57
C LYS A 324 5.74 11.41 -2.04
N LYS A 325 5.87 10.13 -1.73
CA LYS A 325 4.83 9.10 -1.84
C LYS A 325 3.73 9.36 -0.79
N SER A 326 2.46 9.16 -1.13
CA SER A 326 1.35 9.20 -0.16
C SER A 326 0.30 8.16 -0.46
N LEU A 327 -0.27 7.56 0.59
CA LEU A 327 -1.37 6.60 0.48
C LEU A 327 -2.63 7.25 -0.13
N LEU A 328 -2.81 8.56 0.02
CA LEU A 328 -3.89 9.30 -0.65
C LEU A 328 -3.75 9.28 -2.18
N THR A 329 -2.52 9.41 -2.69
CA THR A 329 -2.22 9.36 -4.13
C THR A 329 -2.25 7.93 -4.69
N VAL A 330 -2.03 6.92 -3.85
CA VAL A 330 -2.16 5.50 -4.21
C VAL A 330 -3.63 5.06 -4.26
N PHE A 331 -4.46 5.50 -3.32
CA PHE A 331 -5.86 5.11 -3.22
C PHE A 331 -6.81 6.12 -3.89
N GLN A 332 -6.53 6.42 -5.15
CA GLN A 332 -7.39 7.26 -5.99
C GLN A 332 -8.82 6.70 -6.04
N ASN A 333 -9.80 7.57 -6.26
CA ASN A 333 -11.22 7.22 -6.43
C ASN A 333 -11.81 6.39 -5.26
N GLY A 334 -11.35 6.65 -4.03
CA GLY A 334 -11.88 6.01 -2.83
C GLY A 334 -11.55 4.50 -2.69
N ASN A 335 -10.60 3.97 -3.45
CA ASN A 335 -10.38 2.51 -3.52
C ASN A 335 -9.90 1.84 -2.22
N CYS A 336 -9.40 2.59 -1.24
CA CYS A 336 -9.04 2.12 0.11
C CYS A 336 -8.82 3.30 1.06
N HIS A 337 -9.13 3.14 2.35
CA HIS A 337 -8.74 4.10 3.38
C HIS A 337 -7.32 3.79 3.92
N PRO A 338 -6.44 4.79 4.16
CA PRO A 338 -5.07 4.55 4.65
C PRO A 338 -4.98 3.69 5.92
N LYS A 339 -5.95 3.75 6.84
CA LYS A 339 -5.97 2.88 8.05
C LYS A 339 -6.05 1.38 7.77
N LEU A 340 -6.50 0.99 6.57
CA LEU A 340 -6.59 -0.39 6.12
C LEU A 340 -5.34 -0.83 5.32
N ALA A 341 -4.29 -0.02 5.27
CA ALA A 341 -3.13 -0.24 4.41
C ALA A 341 -1.81 -0.31 5.19
N MET A 342 -0.94 -1.24 4.77
CA MET A 342 0.49 -1.20 5.08
C MET A 342 1.31 -0.96 3.80
N VAL A 343 2.52 -0.44 3.97
CA VAL A 343 3.52 -0.25 2.92
C VAL A 343 4.73 -1.13 3.23
N ILE A 344 5.37 -1.68 2.19
CA ILE A 344 6.73 -2.23 2.25
C ILE A 344 7.60 -1.40 1.30
N ASP A 345 8.63 -0.77 1.85
CA ASP A 345 9.51 0.19 1.18
C ASP A 345 10.89 0.13 1.86
N ASP A 346 11.98 0.39 1.14
CA ASP A 346 13.32 0.48 1.73
C ASP A 346 13.57 1.81 2.46
N ARG A 347 12.77 2.85 2.15
CA ARG A 347 12.93 4.22 2.65
C ARG A 347 11.67 4.74 3.34
N LEU A 348 11.80 5.07 4.63
CA LEU A 348 10.73 5.72 5.38
C LEU A 348 10.46 7.16 4.88
N LYS A 349 11.52 7.94 4.64
CA LYS A 349 11.41 9.41 4.46
C LYS A 349 10.98 9.86 3.07
N VAL A 350 10.84 8.94 2.12
CA VAL A 350 10.18 9.22 0.82
C VAL A 350 8.66 9.25 0.94
N TRP A 351 8.07 8.83 2.06
CA TRP A 351 6.63 8.91 2.32
C TRP A 351 6.25 10.17 3.10
N GLU A 352 5.04 10.66 2.85
CA GLU A 352 4.42 11.73 3.64
C GLU A 352 4.37 11.39 5.13
N ASP A 353 4.58 12.38 6.00
CA ASP A 353 4.84 12.14 7.43
C ASP A 353 3.63 11.51 8.14
N LYS A 354 2.40 11.76 7.63
CA LYS A 354 1.15 11.11 8.07
C LYS A 354 1.03 9.62 7.70
N ASP A 355 1.76 9.19 6.68
CA ASP A 355 1.72 7.84 6.10
C ASP A 355 2.90 6.99 6.59
N GLN A 356 4.01 7.60 7.00
CA GLN A 356 5.20 6.95 7.59
C GLN A 356 4.89 5.89 8.68
N PRO A 357 3.94 6.10 9.62
CA PRO A 357 3.58 5.07 10.62
C PRO A 357 3.01 3.76 10.03
N ARG A 358 2.70 3.73 8.72
CA ARG A 358 2.20 2.54 8.01
C ARG A 358 3.26 1.87 7.12
N VAL A 359 4.51 2.33 7.17
CA VAL A 359 5.62 1.80 6.39
C VAL A 359 6.43 0.78 7.20
N HIS A 360 6.38 -0.48 6.77
CA HIS A 360 7.35 -1.49 7.18
C HIS A 360 8.65 -1.28 6.37
N VAL A 361 9.64 -0.66 7.01
CA VAL A 361 10.95 -0.45 6.39
C VAL A 361 11.70 -1.78 6.31
N VAL A 362 12.07 -2.19 5.11
CA VAL A 362 12.97 -3.32 4.86
C VAL A 362 14.39 -2.80 4.57
N PRO A 363 15.47 -3.55 4.88
CA PRO A 363 16.80 -3.19 4.40
C PRO A 363 16.82 -3.08 2.87
N ALA A 364 17.55 -2.10 2.33
CA ALA A 364 17.74 -1.97 0.89
C ALA A 364 18.38 -3.24 0.29
N PHE A 365 17.82 -3.74 -0.79
CA PHE A 365 18.28 -4.90 -1.53
C PHE A 365 19.48 -4.49 -2.39
N ILE A 366 20.69 -4.72 -1.87
CA ILE A 366 21.96 -4.32 -2.50
C ILE A 366 22.84 -5.53 -2.87
N PRO A 367 22.37 -6.41 -3.79
CA PRO A 367 22.96 -7.72 -4.05
C PRO A 367 24.39 -7.69 -4.61
N TYR A 368 24.82 -6.56 -5.17
CA TYR A 368 26.20 -6.40 -5.65
C TYR A 368 27.16 -6.03 -4.52
N TYR A 369 26.79 -5.09 -3.65
CA TYR A 369 27.60 -4.64 -2.52
C TYR A 369 27.64 -5.69 -1.40
N ALA A 370 26.47 -6.09 -0.89
CA ALA A 370 26.35 -6.98 0.27
C ALA A 370 25.43 -8.20 0.00
N PRO A 371 25.79 -9.11 -0.95
CA PRO A 371 25.00 -10.31 -1.23
C PRO A 371 24.79 -11.20 0.00
N GLN A 372 25.73 -11.19 0.94
CA GLN A 372 25.64 -11.93 2.20
C GLN A 372 24.45 -11.47 3.07
N ALA A 373 23.97 -10.23 2.96
CA ALA A 373 22.84 -9.75 3.75
C ALA A 373 21.52 -10.50 3.46
N GLU A 374 21.37 -11.06 2.25
CA GLU A 374 20.20 -11.85 1.87
C GLU A 374 20.39 -13.37 2.14
N MET A 375 21.64 -13.82 2.36
CA MET A 375 21.98 -15.25 2.52
C MET A 375 22.39 -15.65 3.95
N ALA A 376 22.95 -14.74 4.74
CA ALA A 376 23.43 -15.00 6.09
C ALA A 376 22.30 -14.95 7.15
N ASN A 377 21.16 -14.34 6.80
CA ASN A 377 19.98 -14.31 7.65
C ASN A 377 19.25 -15.66 7.59
N ALA A 378 18.96 -16.25 8.75
CA ALA A 378 18.22 -17.52 8.85
C ALA A 378 16.79 -17.45 8.29
N VAL A 379 16.25 -16.24 8.09
CA VAL A 379 14.97 -15.97 7.43
C VAL A 379 15.19 -14.84 6.41
N PRO A 380 14.90 -15.03 5.11
CA PRO A 380 15.01 -13.99 4.10
C PRO A 380 14.13 -12.76 4.39
N VAL A 381 14.54 -11.58 3.93
CA VAL A 381 13.85 -10.31 4.25
C VAL A 381 12.38 -10.32 3.83
N LEU A 382 12.06 -10.83 2.63
CA LEU A 382 10.65 -10.93 2.19
C LEU A 382 9.84 -11.97 2.98
N CYS A 383 10.48 -12.99 3.56
CA CYS A 383 9.83 -13.88 4.52
C CYS A 383 9.54 -13.20 5.86
N VAL A 384 10.41 -12.27 6.32
CA VAL A 384 10.13 -11.41 7.48
C VAL A 384 8.95 -10.48 7.18
N ALA A 385 8.98 -9.78 6.04
CA ALA A 385 7.90 -8.88 5.63
C ALA A 385 6.55 -9.61 5.47
N ARG A 386 6.56 -10.84 4.94
CA ARG A 386 5.38 -11.74 4.91
C ARG A 386 4.85 -12.05 6.31
N ASN A 387 5.73 -12.34 7.27
CA ASN A 387 5.34 -12.64 8.65
C ASN A 387 4.73 -11.40 9.32
N VAL A 388 5.35 -10.22 9.15
CA VAL A 388 4.83 -8.93 9.62
C VAL A 388 3.45 -8.64 9.02
N ALA A 389 3.28 -8.78 7.70
CA ALA A 389 1.98 -8.62 7.05
C ALA A 389 0.92 -9.60 7.60
N CYS A 390 1.31 -10.83 7.92
CA CYS A 390 0.41 -11.81 8.51
C CYS A 390 -0.04 -11.46 9.92
N ASP A 391 0.89 -10.98 10.75
CA ASP A 391 0.66 -10.56 12.13
C ASP A 391 -0.16 -9.27 12.18
N VAL A 392 0.23 -8.23 11.44
CA VAL A 392 -0.54 -6.97 11.25
C VAL A 392 -1.99 -7.26 10.88
N ARG A 393 -2.22 -8.11 9.86
CA ARG A 393 -3.58 -8.47 9.43
C ARG A 393 -4.32 -9.26 10.51
N GLY A 394 -3.63 -10.14 11.24
CA GLY A 394 -4.19 -10.90 12.35
C GLY A 394 -4.66 -10.01 13.50
N ARG A 395 -3.77 -9.14 14.00
CA ARG A 395 -4.07 -8.19 15.09
C ARG A 395 -5.13 -7.17 14.70
N PHE A 396 -5.07 -6.62 13.48
CA PHE A 396 -6.07 -5.67 12.99
C PHE A 396 -7.48 -6.28 13.02
N PHE A 397 -7.66 -7.48 12.45
CA PHE A 397 -8.99 -8.10 12.45
C PHE A 397 -9.39 -8.63 13.82
N LYS A 398 -8.45 -9.01 14.69
CA LYS A 398 -8.77 -9.31 16.08
C LYS A 398 -9.39 -8.10 16.79
N GLU A 399 -8.75 -6.93 16.71
CA GLU A 399 -9.28 -5.70 17.34
C GLU A 399 -10.57 -5.20 16.65
N PHE A 400 -10.68 -5.31 15.32
CA PHE A 400 -11.92 -4.97 14.62
C PHE A 400 -13.09 -5.87 15.06
N ASP A 401 -12.85 -7.18 15.22
CA ASP A 401 -13.90 -8.16 15.53
C ASP A 401 -14.25 -8.19 17.03
N GLU A 402 -13.26 -8.28 17.91
CA GLU A 402 -13.45 -8.43 19.36
C GLU A 402 -13.56 -7.08 20.08
N GLY A 403 -12.90 -6.05 19.56
CA GLY A 403 -12.85 -4.70 20.12
C GLY A 403 -13.93 -3.78 19.57
N LEU A 404 -13.90 -3.50 18.27
CA LEU A 404 -14.77 -2.50 17.62
C LEU A 404 -16.21 -3.00 17.40
N LEU A 405 -16.39 -4.11 16.66
CA LEU A 405 -17.72 -4.60 16.26
C LEU A 405 -18.62 -4.87 17.47
N ARG A 406 -18.09 -5.55 18.51
CA ARG A 406 -18.83 -5.84 19.74
C ARG A 406 -19.37 -4.57 20.41
N LYS A 407 -18.53 -3.54 20.58
CA LYS A 407 -18.92 -2.26 21.20
C LYS A 407 -19.94 -1.50 20.34
N ILE A 408 -19.88 -1.64 19.02
CA ILE A 408 -20.79 -0.95 18.10
C ILE A 408 -22.23 -1.46 18.17
N CYS A 409 -22.44 -2.72 18.56
CA CYS A 409 -23.78 -3.26 18.80
C CYS A 409 -24.50 -2.63 20.01
N GLU A 410 -23.76 -1.93 20.89
CA GLU A 410 -24.28 -1.31 22.12
C GLU A 410 -24.63 0.19 21.93
N ILE A 411 -24.51 0.72 20.70
CA ILE A 411 -24.62 2.15 20.40
C ILE A 411 -26.01 2.51 19.87
N PHE A 412 -26.60 3.54 20.47
CA PHE A 412 -27.93 4.02 20.15
C PHE A 412 -27.92 5.44 19.59
N TYR A 413 -29.01 5.80 18.93
CA TYR A 413 -29.21 7.09 18.29
C TYR A 413 -28.92 8.28 19.21
N GLU A 414 -29.28 8.19 20.48
CA GLU A 414 -29.12 9.26 21.47
C GLU A 414 -27.66 9.49 21.89
N ASP A 415 -26.77 8.52 21.69
CA ASP A 415 -25.40 8.58 22.22
C ASP A 415 -24.54 9.64 21.50
N GLU A 416 -23.57 10.25 22.19
CA GLU A 416 -22.72 11.28 21.59
C GLU A 416 -21.63 10.67 20.71
N VAL A 417 -21.46 11.23 19.50
CA VAL A 417 -20.49 10.76 18.49
C VAL A 417 -19.04 10.76 19.00
N VAL A 418 -18.71 11.65 19.95
CA VAL A 418 -17.38 11.71 20.58
C VAL A 418 -17.06 10.50 21.48
N ASN A 419 -18.08 9.76 21.92
CA ASN A 419 -17.95 8.58 22.77
C ASN A 419 -17.89 7.27 21.97
N LEU A 420 -17.78 7.35 20.63
CA LEU A 420 -17.64 6.17 19.78
C LEU A 420 -16.33 5.42 20.07
N PRO A 421 -16.33 4.08 20.05
CA PRO A 421 -15.12 3.29 20.24
C PRO A 421 -14.07 3.59 19.16
N SER A 422 -12.80 3.72 19.58
CA SER A 422 -11.67 3.85 18.66
C SER A 422 -11.61 2.68 17.69
N ALA A 423 -11.49 2.97 16.39
CA ALA A 423 -11.24 1.94 15.39
C ALA A 423 -9.75 1.58 15.29
N PRO A 424 -9.42 0.31 14.93
CA PRO A 424 -8.05 -0.10 14.69
C PRO A 424 -7.43 0.65 13.51
N ASP A 425 -6.10 0.75 13.53
CA ASP A 425 -5.27 1.32 12.47
C ASP A 425 -4.10 0.36 12.24
N VAL A 426 -3.76 0.07 10.99
CA VAL A 426 -2.65 -0.80 10.63
C VAL A 426 -1.32 -0.34 11.25
N SER A 427 -1.11 0.97 11.44
CA SER A 427 0.09 1.52 12.09
C SER A 427 0.33 0.97 13.50
N ASN A 428 -0.74 0.63 14.23
CA ASN A 428 -0.68 0.19 15.62
C ASN A 428 -0.08 -1.22 15.77
N TYR A 429 0.12 -1.94 14.66
CA TYR A 429 0.58 -3.33 14.64
C TYR A 429 1.89 -3.53 13.89
N LEU A 430 2.45 -2.46 13.31
CA LEU A 430 3.72 -2.49 12.57
C LEU A 430 4.94 -2.30 13.48
N MET A 431 4.76 -1.60 14.60
CA MET A 431 5.77 -1.47 15.65
C MET A 431 5.66 -2.68 16.58
N SER A 432 6.72 -3.49 16.68
CA SER A 432 6.82 -4.49 17.76
C SER A 432 7.18 -3.78 19.06
N GLU A 433 6.40 -3.99 20.12
CA GLU A 433 6.81 -3.58 21.47
C GLU A 433 8.02 -4.40 21.97
N ASP A 434 8.30 -5.55 21.35
CA ASP A 434 9.49 -6.39 21.56
C ASP A 434 10.33 -6.49 20.29
N ALA A 435 11.18 -5.49 20.04
CA ALA A 435 12.25 -5.56 19.05
C ALA A 435 13.49 -4.76 19.51
N GLY A 436 14.09 -5.20 20.62
CA GLY A 436 15.40 -4.74 21.07
C GLY A 436 16.53 -5.18 20.13
N PHE A 437 16.60 -4.60 18.93
CA PHE A 437 17.73 -4.74 18.03
C PHE A 437 18.75 -3.63 18.27
N VAL A 438 19.95 -4.02 18.68
CA VAL A 438 21.06 -3.11 18.97
C VAL A 438 21.53 -2.44 17.69
N SER A 439 21.40 -1.12 17.61
CA SER A 439 21.98 -0.32 16.53
C SER A 439 23.51 -0.24 16.69
N SER A 440 24.23 -1.15 16.03
CA SER A 440 25.68 -1.03 15.85
C SER A 440 25.97 0.00 14.75
N GLY A 441 26.69 1.06 15.12
CA GLY A 441 26.70 2.31 14.35
C GLY A 441 27.74 2.47 13.24
N ASN A 442 27.76 3.70 12.71
CA ASN A 442 28.74 4.30 11.80
C ASN A 442 28.89 3.67 10.40
N PHE A 443 27.93 3.98 9.52
CA PHE A 443 28.17 4.00 8.07
C PHE A 443 28.56 5.42 7.63
N ALA A 444 29.58 5.53 6.77
CA ALA A 444 29.98 6.78 6.15
C ALA A 444 28.93 7.25 5.11
N PRO A 445 28.93 8.54 4.68
CA PRO A 445 27.89 9.07 3.80
C PRO A 445 27.81 8.32 2.47
N ILE A 446 26.63 7.77 2.18
CA ILE A 446 26.29 7.12 0.91
C ILE A 446 25.93 8.22 -0.09
N PRO A 447 26.50 8.26 -1.32
CA PRO A 447 25.99 9.08 -2.39
C PRO A 447 24.61 8.55 -2.84
N GLU A 448 23.61 9.43 -2.89
CA GLU A 448 22.22 9.05 -3.17
C GLU A 448 22.07 8.29 -4.50
N GLY A 449 21.51 7.08 -4.41
CA GLY A 449 21.29 6.20 -5.55
C GLY A 449 20.12 6.65 -6.43
N MET A 450 20.43 7.05 -7.67
CA MET A 450 19.51 7.21 -8.80
C MET A 450 18.35 8.21 -8.65
N TYR A 451 18.70 9.51 -8.68
CA TYR A 451 17.98 10.44 -9.55
C TYR A 451 18.80 10.70 -10.82
N GLY A 452 18.51 9.97 -11.90
CA GLY A 452 19.21 10.07 -13.18
C GLY A 452 18.25 10.38 -14.34
N PRO A 453 18.20 11.60 -14.89
CA PRO A 453 17.21 12.03 -15.89
C PRO A 453 17.45 11.48 -17.31
N GLU A 454 18.36 10.52 -17.48
CA GLU A 454 18.94 10.17 -18.78
C GLU A 454 18.15 9.10 -19.55
N VAL A 455 17.22 8.40 -18.89
CA VAL A 455 16.20 7.58 -19.59
C VAL A 455 15.19 8.50 -20.30
N ALA A 456 14.82 9.64 -19.68
CA ALA A 456 13.89 10.60 -20.26
C ALA A 456 14.45 11.30 -21.51
N GLN A 457 15.75 11.59 -21.56
CA GLN A 457 16.35 12.28 -22.70
C GLN A 457 16.40 11.48 -24.01
N ARG A 458 16.29 10.14 -23.97
CA ARG A 458 16.33 9.31 -25.21
C ARG A 458 14.96 9.13 -25.87
N LEU A 459 13.86 9.50 -25.22
CA LEU A 459 12.50 9.50 -25.80
C LEU A 459 12.12 10.83 -26.47
N HIS A 460 12.92 11.89 -26.30
CA HIS A 460 12.62 13.22 -26.83
C HIS A 460 13.62 13.77 -27.86
N GLN A 461 14.71 13.05 -28.17
CA GLN A 461 15.74 13.54 -29.11
C GLN A 461 15.44 13.29 -30.61
N GLN A 462 14.20 12.95 -30.98
CA GLN A 462 13.80 12.86 -32.40
C GLN A 462 12.92 14.03 -32.88
N GLU A 463 12.78 15.11 -32.10
CA GLU A 463 12.26 16.40 -32.59
C GLU A 463 13.18 17.56 -32.14
N GLY A 464 13.57 18.44 -33.07
CA GLY A 464 14.23 19.72 -32.75
C GLY A 464 15.76 19.82 -32.91
N LYS A 465 16.27 19.76 -34.15
CA LYS A 465 17.61 20.32 -34.47
C LYS A 465 17.51 21.84 -34.68
N VAL A 466 17.98 22.65 -33.72
CA VAL A 466 18.49 24.02 -33.99
C VAL A 466 19.75 24.29 -33.17
N ASN A 467 20.67 25.01 -33.81
CA ASN A 467 22.05 25.31 -33.42
C ASN A 467 22.15 26.45 -32.37
N MET A 468 23.21 26.47 -31.53
CA MET A 468 24.07 27.64 -31.23
C MET A 468 25.07 27.35 -30.07
N ASN A 469 26.26 27.94 -30.14
CA ASN A 469 27.40 27.68 -29.24
C ASN A 469 27.49 28.65 -28.04
N ALA A 470 28.07 28.21 -26.91
CA ALA A 470 28.90 29.03 -26.02
C ALA A 470 29.84 28.16 -25.14
N VAL A 471 31.02 28.70 -24.78
CA VAL A 471 32.14 28.03 -24.09
C VAL A 471 32.32 28.61 -22.66
N PRO A 472 32.78 27.84 -21.64
CA PRO A 472 32.91 28.30 -20.25
C PRO A 472 34.34 28.75 -19.84
N PRO A 473 34.49 29.33 -18.64
CA PRO A 473 35.69 29.19 -17.78
C PRO A 473 35.34 28.51 -16.42
N PHE A 474 36.15 27.63 -15.81
CA PHE A 474 37.48 27.83 -15.15
C PHE A 474 37.43 28.89 -14.01
N THR A 475 38.06 28.84 -12.81
CA THR A 475 39.02 27.99 -12.04
C THR A 475 39.08 28.55 -10.58
N SER A 476 39.64 27.97 -9.48
CA SER A 476 40.11 26.62 -9.06
C SER A 476 40.54 26.66 -7.55
N ASN A 477 40.97 25.50 -6.99
CA ASN A 477 41.82 25.30 -5.79
C ASN A 477 41.23 25.56 -4.36
N ASN A 478 41.21 24.61 -3.40
CA ASN A 478 42.29 23.94 -2.62
C ASN A 478 43.15 24.87 -1.72
N PRO A 479 43.74 24.37 -0.58
CA PRO A 479 43.26 23.40 0.43
C PRO A 479 43.71 23.80 1.88
N ASP A 480 44.18 22.82 2.69
CA ASP A 480 44.91 22.91 3.99
C ASP A 480 44.08 23.15 5.28
N MET A 481 44.40 22.58 6.45
CA MET A 481 45.44 21.59 6.84
C MET A 481 45.09 20.89 8.18
N LYS A 482 45.50 19.60 8.35
CA LYS A 482 45.97 18.93 9.61
C LYS A 482 45.14 19.01 10.92
N SER A 483 45.41 18.26 11.99
CA SER A 483 45.85 16.86 12.21
C SER A 483 45.79 16.60 13.73
N GLY A 484 45.35 15.43 14.21
CA GLY A 484 45.35 15.12 15.64
C GLY A 484 45.22 13.63 15.94
N SER A 485 46.31 13.01 16.36
CA SER A 485 46.41 11.58 16.68
C SER A 485 46.35 11.32 18.19
N SER A 486 45.71 10.21 18.61
CA SER A 486 46.15 9.21 19.62
C SER A 486 44.96 8.27 19.93
N GLN A 487 45.03 6.93 19.88
CA GLN A 487 45.75 5.99 20.78
C GLN A 487 45.36 6.15 22.27
N LEU A 488 45.11 5.11 23.09
CA LEU A 488 45.07 3.64 22.92
C LEU A 488 44.41 2.99 24.17
N THR A 489 44.37 1.65 24.20
CA THR A 489 43.94 0.75 25.32
C THR A 489 42.42 0.60 25.54
N GLY A 490 41.85 -0.57 25.87
CA GLY A 490 42.42 -1.91 26.06
C GLY A 490 41.87 -2.58 27.34
N GLY A 491 41.04 -3.64 27.24
CA GLY A 491 40.38 -4.22 28.43
C GLY A 491 39.55 -5.48 28.18
N THR A 492 40.17 -6.62 28.48
CA THR A 492 39.78 -8.03 28.36
C THR A 492 38.43 -8.48 28.97
N ALA A 493 37.76 -9.37 28.21
CA ALA A 493 36.75 -10.41 28.50
C ALA A 493 36.28 -10.79 29.94
N ALA A 494 35.02 -11.26 30.02
CA ALA A 494 34.63 -12.46 30.78
C ALA A 494 33.35 -13.14 30.20
N ASN A 495 33.31 -14.48 30.22
CA ASN A 495 32.14 -15.31 29.86
C ASN A 495 31.25 -15.59 31.09
N VAL A 496 29.99 -16.00 30.87
CA VAL A 496 29.35 -17.24 31.41
C VAL A 496 27.87 -17.33 30.94
N PRO A 497 27.30 -18.53 30.66
CA PRO A 497 26.07 -18.67 29.87
C PRO A 497 24.78 -18.90 30.68
N ALA A 498 23.63 -18.71 30.03
CA ALA A 498 22.30 -19.09 30.53
C ALA A 498 21.63 -20.13 29.62
N GLN A 499 20.73 -20.94 30.18
CA GLN A 499 20.32 -22.24 29.65
C GLN A 499 19.04 -22.23 28.81
N SER A 500 18.91 -23.27 27.98
CA SER A 500 17.72 -23.61 27.19
C SER A 500 16.53 -24.02 28.07
N MET A 501 15.31 -23.58 27.70
CA MET A 501 14.13 -24.46 27.71
C MET A 501 13.13 -24.14 26.57
N ARG A 502 12.48 -25.20 26.10
CA ARG A 502 11.33 -25.32 25.17
C ARG A 502 10.45 -26.47 25.73
N PRO A 503 9.24 -26.73 25.22
CA PRO A 503 8.14 -25.82 24.86
C PRO A 503 6.81 -26.32 25.48
N VAL A 504 5.69 -25.59 25.30
CA VAL A 504 4.33 -26.17 25.48
C VAL A 504 3.41 -25.71 24.34
N GLN A 505 2.59 -26.64 23.82
CA GLN A 505 1.54 -26.40 22.82
C GLN A 505 0.18 -26.88 23.34
N SER A 506 -0.86 -26.12 23.01
CA SER A 506 -2.25 -26.56 22.73
C SER A 506 -2.95 -25.37 22.05
N SER A 507 -3.69 -25.42 20.93
CA SER A 507 -4.60 -26.38 20.27
C SER A 507 -6.08 -26.22 20.67
N GLU A 508 -6.86 -25.58 19.77
CA GLU A 508 -8.30 -25.80 19.52
C GLU A 508 -9.30 -25.41 20.65
N SER A 509 -10.58 -25.04 20.43
CA SER A 509 -11.41 -24.88 19.21
C SER A 509 -12.64 -23.97 19.43
N ILE A 510 -13.17 -23.46 18.31
CA ILE A 510 -14.55 -23.02 17.96
C ILE A 510 -15.68 -23.30 18.99
N GLN A 511 -16.51 -22.28 19.33
CA GLN A 511 -17.98 -22.36 19.05
C GLN A 511 -18.76 -21.01 19.07
N THR A 512 -19.79 -21.01 18.23
CA THR A 512 -20.86 -20.03 17.93
C THR A 512 -21.64 -19.48 19.13
N CYS A 513 -22.12 -18.23 19.03
CA CYS A 513 -23.26 -17.75 19.83
C CYS A 513 -24.22 -16.89 18.98
N LEU A 514 -25.49 -17.29 18.92
CA LEU A 514 -26.61 -16.56 18.32
C LEU A 514 -27.88 -16.92 19.11
N TYR A 515 -28.87 -16.02 19.06
CA TYR A 515 -30.27 -16.14 19.49
C TYR A 515 -30.76 -15.70 20.89
N LEU A 516 -31.86 -14.93 20.80
CA LEU A 516 -32.96 -14.66 21.75
C LEU A 516 -32.73 -13.74 22.97
N GLN A 517 -33.28 -12.53 22.87
CA GLN A 517 -34.29 -12.04 23.84
C GLN A 517 -35.19 -10.95 23.24
N LEU A 518 -36.44 -11.32 22.93
CA LEU A 518 -37.60 -10.44 22.74
C LEU A 518 -38.82 -11.16 23.33
N TYR A 519 -39.84 -10.39 23.75
CA TYR A 519 -41.03 -10.80 24.53
C TYR A 519 -40.83 -10.99 26.05
N ASN A 520 -40.67 -9.87 26.76
CA ASN A 520 -41.79 -9.25 27.50
C ASN A 520 -41.54 -7.73 27.65
#